data_AF-A0A7T2ZXL0-F1
#
_entry.id   AF-A0A7T2ZXL0-F1
#
_cell.length_a   1.000
_cell.length_b   1.000
_cell.length_c   1.000
_cell.angle_alpha   90.00
_cell.angle_beta   90.00
_cell.angle_gamma   90.00
#
_symmetry.space_group_name_H-M   'P 1'
#
loop_
_entity.id
_entity.type
_entity.pdbx_description
1 polymer ?
#
loop_
_entity_poly.entity_id
_entity_poly.type
_entity_poly.pdbx_seq_one_letter_code
_entity_poly.pdbx_strand_id
1 'polypeptide(L)'
;MAERIIHQADLRAIENNLRSIHEGLRTIDARVDVANENLQIVYDEIGSLAQEFHEFVNIQQKANRLGQAETRLVKIRQEIEKKYGHYDIVRRTTTGILQADDLGIVKKETISTATEELMISTPGYWLAPCLVALAAWINNQPELAEKAVKEGLKRNDEKTSLFFALICRRANRKNACLKWTQRYLANQDEENLDRNSIIILDAFASGLLGADTEGVISRQMNEWLSRLEDKPGFTERQTEQWSEAINLKRTKLDENLYPNLRKYSSSWPVLEDILEGAYLHEQILNYLTDIFEKKGSTESVKEQLDDILDTLVTDFDNEELALRKQEKFEQFVVDFGGDDNRAHQNMDIEVTAFETHKDFTQLLTDAAMKPESSHSSISTQKFALALSRDWVTNAYNDVTAKNRMKIPYEIEINVDTFNDKSTDGQNENELIEKFNSQIDSEKEQTLSNYFPSLFDKFLLYGGIAIGVIGLMMIFGNIFLGLIAIIAGIVMVLKHKSNIENIETNRKKIEEQYENKRVNGEQIIRATLAEIVDFRIEFAEKDAESTKVLDFLEQIRPEQYVNKLASSNRKIKI
;
A
#
# COMPACT_ATOMS: atom_id res chain seq x y z
N MET A 1 18.62 -21.53 103.18
CA MET A 1 19.33 -22.44 102.26
C MET A 1 18.27 -23.38 101.69
N ALA A 2 17.78 -23.09 100.49
CA ALA A 2 16.84 -23.93 99.75
C ALA A 2 17.38 -24.00 98.33
N GLU A 3 18.06 -25.10 98.02
CA GLU A 3 18.64 -25.36 96.71
C GLU A 3 17.54 -25.52 95.66
N ARG A 4 17.76 -24.83 94.53
CA ARG A 4 16.93 -24.86 93.32
C ARG A 4 16.91 -26.26 92.74
N ILE A 5 15.72 -26.83 92.61
CA ILE A 5 15.43 -27.90 91.65
C ILE A 5 14.88 -27.20 90.40
N ILE A 6 15.68 -27.16 89.34
CA ILE A 6 15.21 -26.77 88.00
C ILE A 6 14.35 -27.93 87.51
N HIS A 7 13.03 -27.76 87.50
CA HIS A 7 12.14 -28.65 86.78
C HIS A 7 12.61 -28.69 85.32
N GLN A 8 12.89 -29.89 84.82
CA GLN A 8 13.15 -30.19 83.43
C GLN A 8 12.00 -29.58 82.61
N ALA A 9 12.26 -28.49 81.88
CA ALA A 9 11.27 -27.90 81.00
C ALA A 9 10.78 -29.00 80.07
N ASP A 10 9.47 -29.19 80.01
CA ASP A 10 8.82 -30.28 79.28
C ASP A 10 9.04 -30.08 77.77
N LEU A 11 10.21 -30.52 77.30
CA LEU A 11 10.67 -30.44 75.91
C LEU A 11 9.67 -31.12 74.97
N ARG A 12 8.90 -32.09 75.46
CA ARG A 12 7.81 -32.74 74.69
C ARG A 12 6.63 -31.82 74.46
N ALA A 13 6.27 -30.98 75.43
CA ALA A 13 5.21 -29.98 75.24
C ALA A 13 5.64 -28.90 74.24
N ILE A 14 6.91 -28.48 74.29
CA ILE A 14 7.48 -27.53 73.32
C ILE A 14 7.59 -28.18 71.92
N GLU A 15 8.00 -29.44 71.83
CA GLU A 15 8.08 -30.19 70.57
C GLU A 15 6.70 -30.39 69.94
N ASN A 16 5.68 -30.74 70.74
CA ASN A 16 4.31 -30.88 70.25
C ASN A 16 3.72 -29.54 69.78
N ASN A 17 4.00 -28.44 70.50
CA ASN A 17 3.59 -27.11 70.07
C ASN A 17 4.34 -26.65 68.82
N LEU A 18 5.64 -26.92 68.70
CA LEU A 18 6.43 -26.66 67.49
C LEU A 18 5.94 -27.48 66.30
N ARG A 19 5.54 -28.74 66.52
CA ARG A 19 4.98 -29.61 65.49
C ARG A 19 3.60 -29.13 65.04
N SER A 20 2.75 -28.71 65.97
CA SER A 20 1.46 -28.10 65.67
C SER A 20 1.60 -26.75 64.95
N ILE A 21 2.59 -25.93 65.33
CA ILE A 21 2.93 -24.69 64.63
C ILE A 21 3.50 -24.99 63.24
N HIS A 22 4.31 -26.04 63.09
CA HIS A 22 4.87 -26.44 61.79
C HIS A 22 3.78 -26.98 60.85
N GLU A 23 2.84 -27.78 61.35
CA GLU A 23 1.65 -28.20 60.58
C GLU A 23 0.73 -27.02 60.27
N GLY A 24 0.54 -26.09 61.20
CA GLY A 24 -0.18 -24.84 60.99
C GLY A 24 0.48 -23.96 59.93
N LEU A 25 1.81 -23.83 59.95
CA LEU A 25 2.60 -23.11 58.96
C LEU A 25 2.50 -23.78 57.59
N ARG A 26 2.57 -25.11 57.51
CA ARG A 26 2.42 -25.85 56.24
C ARG A 26 1.01 -25.72 55.65
N THR A 27 0.00 -25.64 56.52
CA THR A 27 -1.40 -25.39 56.11
C THR A 27 -1.60 -23.94 55.67
N ILE A 28 -0.89 -22.99 56.30
CA ILE A 28 -0.89 -21.58 55.89
C ILE A 28 -0.16 -21.42 54.57
N ASP A 29 1.01 -22.04 54.39
CA ASP A 29 1.80 -22.03 53.14
C ASP A 29 0.95 -22.54 51.96
N ALA A 30 0.29 -23.69 52.14
CA ALA A 30 -0.63 -24.23 51.13
C ALA A 30 -1.86 -23.32 50.87
N ARG A 31 -2.35 -22.58 51.87
CA ARG A 31 -3.43 -21.59 51.68
C ARG A 31 -2.94 -20.31 51.02
N VAL A 32 -1.68 -19.92 51.25
CA VAL A 32 -1.04 -18.76 50.62
C VAL A 32 -0.75 -19.05 49.16
N ASP A 33 -0.31 -20.26 48.81
CA ASP A 33 -0.13 -20.70 47.42
C ASP A 33 -1.47 -20.68 46.67
N VAL A 34 -2.52 -21.27 47.25
CA VAL A 34 -3.88 -21.22 46.68
C VAL A 34 -4.41 -19.79 46.59
N ALA A 35 -4.11 -18.92 47.55
CA ALA A 35 -4.50 -17.51 47.48
C ALA A 35 -3.74 -16.75 46.39
N ASN A 36 -2.48 -17.09 46.13
CA ASN A 36 -1.66 -16.48 45.08
C ASN A 36 -2.12 -16.94 43.69
N GLU A 37 -2.45 -18.22 43.52
CA GLU A 37 -3.08 -18.75 42.30
C GLU A 37 -4.44 -18.09 42.05
N ASN A 38 -5.29 -17.96 43.07
CA ASN A 38 -6.56 -17.26 42.95
C ASN A 38 -6.39 -15.77 42.63
N LEU A 39 -5.38 -15.10 43.19
CA LEU A 39 -5.08 -13.71 42.85
C LEU A 39 -4.63 -13.56 41.39
N GLN A 40 -3.82 -14.50 40.89
CA GLN A 40 -3.40 -14.50 39.49
C GLN A 40 -4.59 -14.71 38.54
N ILE A 41 -5.47 -15.68 38.85
CA ILE A 41 -6.72 -15.90 38.11
C ILE A 41 -7.59 -14.63 38.10
N VAL A 42 -7.71 -13.93 39.23
CA VAL A 42 -8.47 -12.67 39.31
C VAL A 42 -7.82 -11.56 38.47
N TYR A 43 -6.50 -11.44 38.45
CA TYR A 43 -5.82 -10.46 37.58
C TYR A 43 -6.03 -10.78 36.09
N ASP A 44 -5.96 -12.06 35.71
CA ASP A 44 -6.22 -12.52 34.34
C ASP A 44 -7.69 -12.29 33.94
N GLU A 45 -8.64 -12.58 34.84
CA GLU A 45 -10.08 -12.31 34.64
C GLU A 45 -10.37 -10.81 34.55
N ILE A 46 -9.71 -9.97 35.36
CA ILE A 46 -9.82 -8.50 35.27
C ILE A 46 -9.22 -8.01 33.93
N GLY A 47 -8.11 -8.59 33.48
CA GLY A 47 -7.52 -8.32 32.17
C GLY A 47 -8.48 -8.67 31.03
N SER A 48 -9.08 -9.85 31.07
CA SER A 48 -10.10 -10.30 30.11
C SER A 48 -11.32 -9.39 30.12
N LEU A 49 -11.85 -9.06 31.29
CA LEU A 49 -13.00 -8.17 31.44
C LEU A 49 -12.69 -6.76 30.93
N ALA A 50 -11.49 -6.25 31.18
CA ALA A 50 -11.06 -4.97 30.63
C ALA A 50 -11.02 -5.02 29.10
N GLN A 51 -10.50 -6.10 28.51
CA GLN A 51 -10.47 -6.29 27.06
C GLN A 51 -11.89 -6.40 26.47
N GLU A 52 -12.76 -7.22 27.04
CA GLU A 52 -14.16 -7.36 26.64
C GLU A 52 -14.93 -6.03 26.78
N PHE A 53 -14.65 -5.25 27.83
CA PHE A 53 -15.24 -3.93 28.00
C PHE A 53 -14.77 -2.95 26.93
N HIS A 54 -13.48 -2.92 26.60
CA HIS A 54 -12.97 -2.08 25.50
C HIS A 54 -13.58 -2.48 24.16
N GLU A 55 -13.72 -3.78 23.91
CA GLU A 55 -14.38 -4.30 22.71
C GLU A 55 -15.86 -3.91 22.66
N PHE A 56 -16.59 -4.07 23.76
CA PHE A 56 -17.98 -3.65 23.88
C PHE A 56 -18.16 -2.14 23.66
N VAL A 57 -17.32 -1.31 24.28
CA VAL A 57 -17.34 0.15 24.10
C VAL A 57 -17.08 0.50 22.64
N ASN A 58 -16.12 -0.16 21.98
CA ASN A 58 -15.82 0.06 20.57
C ASN A 58 -17.01 -0.33 19.67
N ILE A 59 -17.62 -1.50 19.90
CA ILE A 59 -18.82 -1.95 19.18
C ILE A 59 -19.97 -0.95 19.36
N GLN A 60 -20.20 -0.48 20.59
CA GLN A 60 -21.28 0.46 20.88
C GLN A 60 -21.03 1.82 20.20
N GLN A 61 -19.80 2.34 20.28
CA GLN A 61 -19.40 3.57 19.60
C GLN A 61 -19.62 3.49 18.10
N LYS A 62 -19.21 2.38 17.47
CA LYS A 62 -19.44 2.12 16.04
C LYS A 62 -20.92 2.03 15.71
N ALA A 63 -21.71 1.29 16.49
CA ALA A 63 -23.16 1.18 16.29
C ALA A 63 -23.88 2.53 16.43
N ASN A 64 -23.50 3.36 17.40
CA ASN A 64 -24.05 4.71 17.57
C ASN A 64 -23.65 5.61 16.40
N ARG A 65 -22.37 5.56 15.97
CA ARG A 65 -21.89 6.32 14.82
C ARG A 65 -22.61 5.93 13.52
N LEU A 66 -22.88 4.64 13.33
CA LEU A 66 -23.66 4.11 12.21
C LEU A 66 -25.08 4.69 12.19
N GLY A 67 -25.82 4.62 13.30
CA GLY A 67 -27.18 5.19 13.37
C GLY A 67 -27.21 6.72 13.16
N GLN A 68 -26.18 7.43 13.63
CA GLN A 68 -26.02 8.86 13.34
C GLN A 68 -25.71 9.12 11.87
N ALA A 69 -24.86 8.31 11.24
CA ALA A 69 -24.49 8.41 9.83
C ALA A 69 -25.71 8.19 8.93
N GLU A 70 -26.49 7.13 9.16
CA GLU A 70 -27.74 6.86 8.42
C GLU A 70 -28.71 8.05 8.51
N THR A 71 -28.90 8.61 9.71
CA THR A 71 -29.78 9.77 9.93
C THR A 71 -29.26 11.02 9.21
N ARG A 72 -27.95 11.29 9.29
CA ARG A 72 -27.33 12.44 8.63
C ARG A 72 -27.39 12.31 7.11
N LEU A 73 -27.12 11.12 6.59
CA LEU A 73 -27.16 10.81 5.17
C LEU A 73 -28.56 11.06 4.59
N VAL A 74 -29.63 10.65 5.27
CA VAL A 74 -31.00 10.97 4.86
C VAL A 74 -31.25 12.48 4.86
N LYS A 75 -30.79 13.21 5.89
CA LYS A 75 -30.94 14.68 5.96
C LYS A 75 -30.20 15.40 4.83
N ILE A 76 -28.96 15.00 4.56
CA ILE A 76 -28.13 15.57 3.49
C ILE A 76 -28.81 15.33 2.13
N ARG A 77 -29.30 14.11 1.87
CA ARG A 77 -30.05 13.79 0.64
C ARG A 77 -31.32 14.63 0.50
N GLN A 78 -32.09 14.82 1.57
CA GLN A 78 -33.26 15.70 1.57
C GLN A 78 -32.89 17.17 1.31
N GLU A 79 -31.77 17.63 1.85
CA GLU A 79 -31.29 18.99 1.61
C GLU A 79 -30.85 19.18 0.16
N ILE A 80 -30.14 18.20 -0.42
CA ILE A 80 -29.76 18.18 -1.83
C ILE A 80 -31.02 18.22 -2.70
N GLU A 81 -32.00 17.35 -2.46
CA GLU A 81 -33.24 17.29 -3.25
C GLU A 81 -34.00 18.62 -3.19
N LYS A 82 -34.11 19.22 -1.99
CA LYS A 82 -34.80 20.49 -1.80
C LYS A 82 -34.09 21.66 -2.48
N LYS A 83 -32.76 21.71 -2.44
CA LYS A 83 -31.97 22.82 -2.99
C LYS A 83 -31.65 22.66 -4.47
N TYR A 84 -31.49 21.44 -4.97
CA TYR A 84 -30.92 21.15 -6.28
C TYR A 84 -31.69 20.10 -7.09
N GLY A 85 -32.80 19.54 -6.56
CA GLY A 85 -33.62 18.58 -7.31
C GLY A 85 -34.19 19.15 -8.62
N HIS A 86 -34.37 20.47 -8.68
CA HIS A 86 -34.75 21.15 -9.92
C HIS A 86 -33.62 21.21 -10.97
N TYR A 87 -32.35 21.16 -10.56
CA TYR A 87 -31.23 21.02 -11.50
C TYR A 87 -31.25 19.64 -12.15
N ASP A 88 -31.51 18.57 -11.40
CA ASP A 88 -31.68 17.21 -11.94
C ASP A 88 -32.74 17.15 -13.06
N ILE A 89 -33.88 17.84 -12.86
CA ILE A 89 -34.94 17.91 -13.87
C ILE A 89 -34.44 18.58 -15.16
N VAL A 90 -33.72 19.70 -15.06
CA VAL A 90 -33.16 20.40 -16.23
C VAL A 90 -32.13 19.52 -16.94
N ARG A 91 -31.27 18.82 -16.17
CA ARG A 91 -30.27 17.89 -16.69
C ARG A 91 -30.90 16.76 -17.51
N ARG A 92 -31.88 16.06 -16.93
CA ARG A 92 -32.61 14.97 -17.61
C ARG A 92 -33.40 15.46 -18.81
N THR A 93 -33.95 16.67 -18.75
CA THR A 93 -34.66 17.26 -19.87
C THR A 93 -33.73 17.60 -21.04
N THR A 94 -32.46 17.93 -20.78
CA THR A 94 -31.45 18.17 -21.82
C THR A 94 -31.25 16.93 -22.68
N THR A 95 -30.98 15.79 -22.05
CA THR A 95 -30.83 14.49 -22.71
C THR A 95 -32.12 14.11 -23.45
N GLY A 96 -33.28 14.32 -22.81
CA GLY A 96 -34.58 14.06 -23.41
C GLY A 96 -34.86 14.88 -24.68
N ILE A 97 -34.53 16.18 -24.70
CA ILE A 97 -34.71 17.05 -25.87
C ILE A 97 -33.79 16.60 -27.01
N LEU A 98 -32.52 16.28 -26.73
CA LEU A 98 -31.56 15.85 -27.75
C LEU A 98 -31.97 14.52 -28.41
N GLN A 99 -32.48 13.57 -27.63
CA GLN A 99 -33.01 12.30 -28.15
C GLN A 99 -34.32 12.50 -28.92
N ALA A 100 -35.22 13.34 -28.41
CA ALA A 100 -36.51 13.62 -29.03
C ALA A 100 -36.40 14.35 -30.38
N ASP A 101 -35.48 15.31 -30.49
CA ASP A 101 -35.19 16.04 -31.72
C ASP A 101 -34.64 15.09 -32.80
N ASP A 102 -33.73 14.18 -32.44
CA ASP A 102 -33.18 13.18 -33.35
C ASP A 102 -34.24 12.21 -33.90
N LEU A 103 -35.19 11.81 -33.05
CA LEU A 103 -36.31 10.95 -33.46
C LEU A 103 -37.36 11.71 -34.29
N GLY A 104 -37.40 13.04 -34.18
CA GLY A 104 -38.39 13.89 -34.86
C GLY A 104 -39.84 13.65 -34.40
N ILE A 105 -40.03 13.04 -33.23
CA ILE A 105 -41.35 12.60 -32.73
C ILE A 105 -42.04 13.65 -31.84
N VAL A 106 -41.31 14.65 -31.35
CA VAL A 106 -41.85 15.70 -30.47
C VAL A 106 -42.09 16.98 -31.24
N LYS A 107 -43.22 17.65 -30.94
CA LYS A 107 -43.54 18.94 -31.53
C LYS A 107 -42.56 20.00 -31.03
N LYS A 108 -42.15 20.86 -31.97
CA LYS A 108 -41.34 22.05 -31.74
C LYS A 108 -41.88 22.98 -30.64
N GLU A 109 -43.20 23.16 -30.58
CA GLU A 109 -43.84 23.96 -29.53
C GLU A 109 -43.69 23.34 -28.14
N THR A 110 -43.79 22.01 -28.04
CA THR A 110 -43.64 21.29 -26.77
C THR A 110 -42.24 21.45 -26.19
N ILE A 111 -41.20 21.41 -27.06
CA ILE A 111 -39.82 21.67 -26.64
C ILE A 111 -39.69 23.12 -26.14
N SER A 112 -40.25 24.11 -26.86
CA SER A 112 -40.20 25.52 -26.42
C SER A 112 -40.83 25.71 -25.05
N THR A 113 -42.08 25.27 -24.87
CA THR A 113 -42.83 25.41 -23.61
C THR A 113 -42.09 24.74 -22.45
N ALA A 114 -41.60 23.52 -22.63
CA ALA A 114 -40.85 22.82 -21.58
C ALA A 114 -39.59 23.59 -21.17
N THR A 115 -38.81 24.10 -22.14
CA THR A 115 -37.58 24.86 -21.83
C THR A 115 -37.86 26.22 -21.18
N GLU A 116 -38.95 26.90 -21.56
CA GLU A 116 -39.36 28.17 -20.96
C GLU A 116 -39.85 27.98 -19.51
N GLU A 117 -40.63 26.92 -19.24
CA GLU A 117 -41.04 26.56 -17.88
C GLU A 117 -39.84 26.22 -16.98
N LEU A 118 -38.85 25.50 -17.52
CA LEU A 118 -37.61 25.20 -16.80
C LEU A 118 -36.80 26.46 -16.50
N MET A 119 -36.73 27.40 -17.44
CA MET A 119 -36.08 28.69 -17.22
C MET A 119 -36.74 29.52 -16.12
N ILE A 120 -38.07 29.45 -16.00
CA ILE A 120 -38.82 30.14 -14.93
C ILE A 120 -38.62 29.44 -13.59
N SER A 121 -38.62 28.11 -13.55
CA SER A 121 -38.53 27.32 -12.32
C SER A 121 -37.11 27.19 -11.75
N THR A 122 -36.07 27.49 -12.53
CA THR A 122 -34.65 27.37 -12.13
C THR A 122 -33.89 28.71 -12.28
N PRO A 123 -34.25 29.74 -11.50
CA PRO A 123 -33.57 31.03 -11.58
C PRO A 123 -32.09 30.89 -11.19
N GLY A 124 -31.20 31.44 -12.01
CA GLY A 124 -29.75 31.42 -11.78
C GLY A 124 -29.01 30.21 -12.34
N TYR A 125 -29.71 29.12 -12.70
CA TYR A 125 -29.04 27.94 -13.25
C TYR A 125 -28.52 28.17 -14.67
N TRP A 126 -27.30 27.73 -14.99
CA TRP A 126 -26.64 28.04 -16.26
C TRP A 126 -27.20 27.25 -17.44
N LEU A 127 -27.65 26.01 -17.24
CA LEU A 127 -28.12 25.13 -18.31
C LEU A 127 -29.52 25.51 -18.81
N ALA A 128 -30.36 26.10 -17.96
CA ALA A 128 -31.71 26.50 -18.32
C ALA A 128 -31.77 27.48 -19.53
N PRO A 129 -31.01 28.60 -19.56
CA PRO A 129 -30.95 29.44 -20.76
C PRO A 129 -30.29 28.74 -21.95
N CYS A 130 -29.37 27.80 -21.74
CA CYS A 130 -28.80 27.00 -22.81
C CYS A 130 -29.85 26.10 -23.49
N LEU A 131 -30.78 25.54 -22.72
CA LEU A 131 -31.93 24.79 -23.26
C LEU A 131 -32.89 25.66 -24.04
N VAL A 132 -33.20 26.86 -23.54
CA VAL A 132 -34.02 27.83 -24.29
C VAL A 132 -33.33 28.21 -25.61
N ALA A 133 -32.00 28.40 -25.60
CA ALA A 133 -31.24 28.64 -26.82
C ALA A 133 -31.29 27.46 -27.80
N LEU A 134 -31.18 26.22 -27.31
CA LEU A 134 -31.30 25.02 -28.11
C LEU A 134 -32.70 24.88 -28.74
N ALA A 135 -33.75 25.09 -27.95
CA ALA A 135 -35.14 25.09 -28.42
C ALA A 135 -35.37 26.18 -29.49
N ALA A 136 -34.86 27.38 -29.24
CA ALA A 136 -34.92 28.49 -30.20
C ALA A 136 -34.17 28.16 -31.50
N TRP A 137 -33.03 27.44 -31.45
CA TRP A 137 -32.34 26.94 -32.65
C TRP A 137 -33.16 25.92 -33.42
N ILE A 138 -33.75 24.93 -32.75
CA ILE A 138 -34.64 23.92 -33.37
C ILE A 138 -35.85 24.60 -34.04
N ASN A 139 -36.31 25.71 -33.46
CA ASN A 139 -37.47 26.49 -33.89
C ASN A 139 -37.13 27.62 -34.88
N ASN A 140 -35.88 27.76 -35.32
CA ASN A 140 -35.42 28.84 -36.21
C ASN A 140 -35.72 30.26 -35.69
N GLN A 141 -35.52 30.50 -34.40
CA GLN A 141 -35.70 31.79 -33.73
C GLN A 141 -34.35 32.42 -33.33
N PRO A 142 -33.62 33.07 -34.26
CA PRO A 142 -32.24 33.50 -34.03
C PRO A 142 -32.10 34.56 -32.93
N GLU A 143 -33.04 35.51 -32.84
CA GLU A 143 -33.00 36.58 -31.82
C GLU A 143 -33.15 36.04 -30.39
N LEU A 144 -34.06 35.08 -30.21
CA LEU A 144 -34.27 34.43 -28.92
C LEU A 144 -33.05 33.60 -28.55
N ALA A 145 -32.51 32.84 -29.51
CA ALA A 145 -31.32 32.04 -29.29
C ALA A 145 -30.12 32.90 -28.87
N GLU A 146 -29.88 34.03 -29.54
CA GLU A 146 -28.77 34.92 -29.18
C GLU A 146 -28.93 35.53 -27.78
N LYS A 147 -30.15 35.93 -27.40
CA LYS A 147 -30.45 36.43 -26.06
C LYS A 147 -30.22 35.35 -24.99
N ALA A 148 -30.70 34.14 -25.26
CA ALA A 148 -30.57 33.00 -24.36
C ALA A 148 -29.10 32.55 -24.19
N VAL A 149 -28.32 32.49 -25.28
CA VAL A 149 -26.87 32.22 -25.22
C VAL A 149 -26.16 33.27 -24.38
N LYS A 150 -26.44 34.57 -24.58
CA LYS A 150 -25.84 35.65 -23.78
C LYS A 150 -26.15 35.52 -22.30
N GLU A 151 -27.36 35.07 -21.96
CA GLU A 151 -27.75 34.82 -20.57
C GLU A 151 -27.04 33.60 -19.99
N GLY A 152 -26.87 32.51 -20.75
CA GLY A 152 -26.06 31.36 -20.35
C GLY A 152 -24.61 31.73 -20.07
N LEU A 153 -23.98 32.49 -20.98
CA LEU A 153 -22.59 32.96 -20.82
C LEU A 153 -22.40 33.85 -19.59
N LYS A 154 -23.41 34.65 -19.21
CA LYS A 154 -23.36 35.46 -17.98
C LYS A 154 -23.41 34.62 -16.71
N ARG A 155 -24.10 33.48 -16.74
CA ARG A 155 -24.24 32.58 -15.58
C ARG A 155 -23.02 31.68 -15.41
N ASN A 156 -22.55 31.09 -16.51
CA ASN A 156 -21.34 30.29 -16.54
C ASN A 156 -20.77 30.26 -17.97
N ASP A 157 -19.73 31.05 -18.26
CA ASP A 157 -19.12 31.15 -19.61
C ASP A 157 -18.47 29.83 -20.05
N GLU A 158 -17.83 29.13 -19.10
CA GLU A 158 -17.07 27.91 -19.36
C GLU A 158 -17.97 26.74 -19.75
N LYS A 159 -18.92 26.37 -18.89
CA LYS A 159 -19.86 25.27 -19.14
C LYS A 159 -20.76 25.56 -20.34
N THR A 160 -21.17 26.82 -20.52
CA THR A 160 -21.96 27.23 -21.69
C THR A 160 -21.17 27.08 -23.00
N SER A 161 -19.90 27.51 -23.03
CA SER A 161 -19.04 27.37 -24.21
C SER A 161 -18.79 25.91 -24.57
N LEU A 162 -18.55 25.07 -23.55
CA LEU A 162 -18.35 23.63 -23.73
C LEU A 162 -19.61 22.92 -24.24
N PHE A 163 -20.77 23.23 -23.65
CA PHE A 163 -22.07 22.70 -24.07
C PHE A 163 -22.36 23.00 -25.55
N PHE A 164 -22.16 24.25 -25.98
CA PHE A 164 -22.37 24.62 -27.38
C PHE A 164 -21.32 24.04 -28.34
N ALA A 165 -20.07 23.83 -27.90
CA ALA A 165 -19.07 23.13 -28.70
C ALA A 165 -19.52 21.70 -29.03
N LEU A 166 -19.98 20.95 -28.01
CA LEU A 166 -20.44 19.57 -28.14
C LEU A 166 -21.73 19.46 -28.97
N ILE A 167 -22.73 20.31 -28.71
CA ILE A 167 -23.97 20.34 -29.50
C ILE A 167 -23.70 20.71 -30.96
N CYS A 168 -22.85 21.72 -31.22
CA CYS A 168 -22.48 22.06 -32.59
C CYS A 168 -21.83 20.87 -33.29
N ARG A 169 -21.01 20.07 -32.57
CA ARG A 169 -20.40 18.89 -33.15
C ARG A 169 -21.39 17.77 -33.44
N ARG A 170 -22.32 17.53 -32.51
CA ARG A 170 -23.44 16.58 -32.65
C ARG A 170 -24.31 16.92 -33.86
N ALA A 171 -24.59 18.20 -34.08
CA ALA A 171 -25.29 18.73 -35.25
C ALA A 171 -24.42 18.83 -36.53
N ASN A 172 -23.20 18.28 -36.52
CA ASN A 172 -22.24 18.30 -37.63
C ASN A 172 -21.82 19.70 -38.12
N ARG A 173 -21.88 20.72 -37.25
CA ARG A 173 -21.43 22.10 -37.52
C ARG A 173 -19.99 22.33 -37.05
N LYS A 174 -19.03 21.76 -37.79
CA LYS A 174 -17.60 21.75 -37.43
C LYS A 174 -17.00 23.13 -37.16
N ASN A 175 -17.25 24.12 -38.03
CA ASN A 175 -16.69 25.47 -37.86
C ASN A 175 -17.23 26.18 -36.61
N ALA A 176 -18.49 25.95 -36.25
CA ALA A 176 -19.08 26.53 -35.04
C ALA A 176 -18.53 25.84 -33.79
N CYS A 177 -18.37 24.51 -33.83
CA CYS A 177 -17.73 23.72 -32.78
C CYS A 177 -16.31 24.22 -32.48
N LEU A 178 -15.49 24.43 -33.52
CA LEU A 178 -14.12 24.94 -33.36
C LEU A 178 -14.10 26.32 -32.67
N LYS A 179 -14.98 27.24 -33.08
CA LYS A 179 -15.08 28.58 -32.48
C LYS A 179 -15.46 28.54 -31.00
N TRP A 180 -16.42 27.69 -30.64
CA TRP A 180 -16.83 27.51 -29.24
C TRP A 180 -15.72 26.85 -28.41
N THR A 181 -15.03 25.86 -28.98
CA THR A 181 -13.88 25.21 -28.32
C THR A 181 -12.74 26.19 -28.10
N GLN A 182 -12.41 27.01 -29.09
CA GLN A 182 -11.38 28.03 -28.97
C GLN A 182 -11.74 29.08 -27.92
N ARG A 183 -13.01 29.51 -27.87
CA ARG A 183 -13.49 30.42 -26.82
C ARG A 183 -13.34 29.80 -25.43
N TYR A 184 -13.75 28.54 -25.28
CA TYR A 184 -13.63 27.82 -24.02
C TYR A 184 -12.16 27.80 -23.57
N LEU A 185 -11.25 27.28 -24.40
CA LEU A 185 -9.84 27.17 -24.08
C LEU A 185 -9.19 28.53 -23.81
N ALA A 186 -9.54 29.59 -24.56
CA ALA A 186 -8.97 30.92 -24.34
C ALA A 186 -9.36 31.56 -22.99
N ASN A 187 -10.46 31.09 -22.39
CA ASN A 187 -10.94 31.56 -21.09
C ASN A 187 -10.48 30.69 -19.91
N GLN A 188 -9.77 29.58 -20.16
CA GLN A 188 -9.27 28.71 -19.10
C GLN A 188 -7.94 29.21 -18.53
N ASP A 189 -7.71 28.88 -17.26
CA ASP A 189 -6.44 29.07 -16.55
C ASP A 189 -5.72 27.72 -16.49
N GLU A 190 -4.53 27.61 -17.09
CA GLU A 190 -3.73 26.38 -17.11
C GLU A 190 -3.34 25.85 -15.71
N GLU A 191 -3.37 26.69 -14.69
CA GLU A 191 -3.07 26.31 -13.30
C GLU A 191 -4.30 25.86 -12.52
N ASN A 192 -5.48 26.22 -13.03
CA ASN A 192 -6.75 26.10 -12.33
C ASN A 192 -7.82 25.61 -13.31
N LEU A 193 -7.56 24.44 -13.90
CA LEU A 193 -8.50 23.79 -14.82
C LEU A 193 -9.53 22.97 -14.04
N ASP A 194 -10.80 23.23 -14.33
CA ASP A 194 -11.89 22.40 -13.84
C ASP A 194 -11.86 21.01 -14.51
N ARG A 195 -12.49 20.03 -13.88
CA ARG A 195 -12.71 18.67 -14.38
C ARG A 195 -13.29 18.64 -15.78
N ASN A 196 -14.14 19.61 -16.11
CA ASN A 196 -14.72 19.77 -17.43
C ASN A 196 -13.67 19.94 -18.55
N SER A 197 -12.43 20.26 -18.21
CA SER A 197 -11.32 20.29 -19.18
C SER A 197 -10.98 18.90 -19.72
N ILE A 198 -11.22 17.83 -18.95
CA ILE A 198 -11.01 16.44 -19.43
C ILE A 198 -11.95 16.10 -20.59
N ILE A 199 -13.13 16.70 -20.62
CA ILE A 199 -14.11 16.50 -21.69
C ILE A 199 -13.56 16.99 -23.03
N ILE A 200 -12.89 18.15 -23.04
CA ILE A 200 -12.25 18.64 -24.26
C ILE A 200 -11.06 17.76 -24.65
N LEU A 201 -10.28 17.30 -23.68
CA LEU A 201 -9.16 16.40 -23.93
C LEU A 201 -9.66 15.08 -24.56
N ASP A 202 -10.74 14.52 -24.04
CA ASP A 202 -11.35 13.30 -24.56
C ASP A 202 -11.97 13.52 -25.93
N ALA A 203 -12.76 14.57 -26.10
CA ALA A 203 -13.35 14.90 -27.39
C ALA A 203 -12.27 15.18 -28.47
N PHE A 204 -11.12 15.72 -28.08
CA PHE A 204 -9.97 15.92 -28.96
C PHE A 204 -9.24 14.61 -29.27
N ALA A 205 -8.84 13.84 -28.26
CA ALA A 205 -8.09 12.61 -28.40
C ALA A 205 -8.88 11.53 -29.15
N SER A 206 -10.18 11.41 -28.86
CA SER A 206 -11.12 10.52 -29.56
C SER A 206 -11.45 11.01 -30.97
N GLY A 207 -10.97 12.19 -31.38
CA GLY A 207 -11.21 12.76 -32.71
C GLY A 207 -12.64 13.29 -32.88
N LEU A 208 -13.43 13.32 -31.82
CA LEU A 208 -14.82 13.73 -31.83
C LEU A 208 -14.96 15.18 -32.27
N LEU A 209 -14.06 16.09 -31.91
CA LEU A 209 -14.05 17.49 -32.40
C LEU A 209 -13.74 17.61 -33.91
N GLY A 210 -13.27 16.53 -34.54
CA GLY A 210 -12.78 16.47 -35.91
C GLY A 210 -11.27 16.61 -35.97
N ALA A 211 -10.69 16.45 -37.17
CA ALA A 211 -9.26 16.72 -37.36
C ALA A 211 -8.98 18.19 -37.06
N ASP A 212 -8.04 18.46 -36.16
CA ASP A 212 -7.51 19.80 -35.81
C ASP A 212 -6.74 20.38 -37.00
N THR A 213 -7.49 20.65 -38.06
CA THR A 213 -6.99 21.05 -39.37
C THR A 213 -6.34 22.42 -39.34
N GLU A 214 -6.67 23.24 -38.35
CA GLU A 214 -6.09 24.57 -38.11
C GLU A 214 -5.06 24.58 -36.96
N GLY A 215 -4.85 23.44 -36.29
CA GLY A 215 -3.91 23.30 -35.18
C GLY A 215 -4.25 24.18 -33.97
N VAL A 216 -5.52 24.54 -33.78
CA VAL A 216 -5.94 25.55 -32.79
C VAL A 216 -5.88 24.94 -31.38
N ILE A 217 -6.41 23.73 -31.23
CA ILE A 217 -6.49 23.06 -29.93
C ILE A 217 -5.09 22.58 -29.52
N SER A 218 -4.35 21.96 -30.44
CA SER A 218 -2.97 21.54 -30.22
C SER A 218 -2.03 22.70 -29.84
N ARG A 219 -2.13 23.85 -30.53
CA ARG A 219 -1.32 25.04 -30.19
C ARG A 219 -1.63 25.55 -28.79
N GLN A 220 -2.91 25.64 -28.42
CA GLN A 220 -3.31 26.13 -27.11
C GLN A 220 -2.84 25.21 -25.97
N MET A 221 -2.93 23.88 -26.15
CA MET A 221 -2.39 22.92 -25.17
C MET A 221 -0.87 23.04 -25.03
N ASN A 222 -0.14 23.18 -26.15
CA ASN A 222 1.31 23.39 -26.11
C ASN A 222 1.70 24.72 -25.45
N GLU A 223 0.91 25.78 -25.64
CA GLU A 223 1.11 27.06 -24.96
C GLU A 223 0.87 26.97 -23.44
N TRP A 224 -0.10 26.17 -23.00
CA TRP A 224 -0.28 25.85 -21.57
C TRP A 224 0.93 25.09 -21.02
N LEU A 225 1.37 24.06 -21.73
CA LEU A 225 2.54 23.28 -21.32
C LEU A 225 3.79 24.13 -21.22
N SER A 226 4.08 24.95 -22.24
CA SER A 226 5.25 25.84 -22.22
C SER A 226 5.20 26.84 -21.07
N ARG A 227 4.03 27.41 -20.74
CA ARG A 227 3.89 28.35 -19.61
C ARG A 227 4.05 27.67 -18.26
N LEU A 228 3.58 26.43 -18.14
CA LEU A 228 3.77 25.62 -16.94
C LEU A 228 5.24 25.20 -16.77
N GLU A 229 5.90 24.81 -17.86
CA GLU A 229 7.32 24.42 -17.89
C GLU A 229 8.29 25.55 -17.55
N ASP A 230 7.98 26.80 -17.94
CA ASP A 230 8.81 27.98 -17.65
C ASP A 230 8.89 28.30 -16.13
N LYS A 231 8.09 27.64 -15.30
CA LYS A 231 8.05 27.88 -13.85
C LYS A 231 9.21 27.17 -13.13
N PRO A 232 9.86 27.85 -12.17
CA PRO A 232 10.91 27.22 -11.37
C PRO A 232 10.38 26.00 -10.60
N GLY A 233 11.09 24.88 -10.66
CA GLY A 233 10.74 23.66 -9.93
C GLY A 233 9.64 22.82 -10.56
N PHE A 234 9.12 23.21 -11.73
CA PHE A 234 8.03 22.49 -12.40
C PHE A 234 8.46 21.10 -12.87
N THR A 235 9.58 21.01 -13.59
CA THR A 235 10.09 19.75 -14.12
C THR A 235 10.43 18.77 -13.00
N GLU A 236 11.01 19.25 -11.90
CA GLU A 236 11.31 18.43 -10.73
C GLU A 236 10.03 17.87 -10.10
N ARG A 237 9.00 18.71 -9.91
CA ARG A 237 7.73 18.29 -9.33
C ARG A 237 7.01 17.27 -10.22
N GLN A 238 6.99 17.49 -11.54
CA GLN A 238 6.42 16.53 -12.48
C GLN A 238 7.20 15.21 -12.47
N THR A 239 8.52 15.27 -12.48
CA THR A 239 9.38 14.08 -12.39
C THR A 239 9.10 13.29 -11.12
N GLU A 240 8.99 13.96 -9.97
CA GLU A 240 8.66 13.34 -8.68
C GLU A 240 7.27 12.68 -8.69
N GLN A 241 6.24 13.38 -9.17
CA GLN A 241 4.88 12.84 -9.30
C GLN A 241 4.84 11.58 -10.18
N TRP A 242 5.51 11.61 -11.32
CA TRP A 242 5.60 10.45 -12.20
C TRP A 242 6.43 9.32 -11.59
N SER A 243 7.51 9.63 -10.86
CA SER A 243 8.29 8.63 -10.13
C SER A 243 7.46 7.93 -9.06
N GLU A 244 6.64 8.66 -8.31
CA GLU A 244 5.69 8.08 -7.36
C GLU A 244 4.68 7.18 -8.07
N ALA A 245 4.06 7.67 -9.14
CA ALA A 245 3.08 6.90 -9.92
C ALA A 245 3.66 5.60 -10.50
N ILE A 246 4.91 5.65 -10.97
CA ILE A 246 5.66 4.49 -11.46
C ILE A 246 5.94 3.51 -10.32
N ASN A 247 6.41 4.00 -9.16
CA ASN A 247 6.71 3.14 -8.01
C ASN A 247 5.47 2.44 -7.43
N LEU A 248 4.28 3.01 -7.56
CA LEU A 248 3.01 2.36 -7.17
C LEU A 248 2.72 1.08 -7.97
N LYS A 249 3.38 0.87 -9.12
CA LYS A 249 3.22 -0.34 -9.92
C LYS A 249 4.08 -1.50 -9.46
N ARG A 250 5.05 -1.27 -8.55
CA ARG A 250 5.91 -2.34 -8.00
C ARG A 250 5.04 -3.43 -7.36
N THR A 251 5.38 -4.68 -7.64
CA THR A 251 4.78 -5.83 -6.95
C THR A 251 5.73 -6.39 -5.91
N LYS A 252 5.17 -6.89 -4.82
CA LYS A 252 5.92 -7.65 -3.83
C LYS A 252 6.44 -8.96 -4.43
N LEU A 253 7.64 -9.35 -4.03
CA LEU A 253 8.19 -10.66 -4.37
C LEU A 253 7.46 -11.79 -3.63
N ASP A 254 7.50 -12.99 -4.20
CA ASP A 254 7.05 -14.21 -3.51
C ASP A 254 7.90 -14.42 -2.25
N GLU A 255 7.25 -14.75 -1.14
CA GLU A 255 7.90 -15.03 0.15
C GLU A 255 8.82 -16.27 0.07
N ASN A 256 8.62 -17.14 -0.92
CA ASN A 256 9.44 -18.34 -1.13
C ASN A 256 10.72 -18.10 -1.93
N LEU A 257 10.90 -16.93 -2.55
CA LEU A 257 12.12 -16.57 -3.27
C LEU A 257 13.24 -16.26 -2.27
N TYR A 258 14.43 -16.81 -2.51
CA TYR A 258 15.66 -16.59 -1.73
C TYR A 258 15.52 -16.85 -0.22
N PRO A 259 15.10 -18.06 0.20
CA PRO A 259 14.83 -18.38 1.59
C PRO A 259 16.07 -18.29 2.50
N ASN A 260 17.27 -18.55 1.99
CA ASN A 260 18.48 -18.49 2.79
C ASN A 260 18.92 -17.03 2.99
N LEU A 261 18.89 -16.19 1.96
CA LEU A 261 19.16 -14.76 2.09
C LEU A 261 18.17 -14.07 3.03
N ARG A 262 16.87 -14.40 2.93
CA ARG A 262 15.83 -13.90 3.84
C ARG A 262 16.15 -14.18 5.31
N LYS A 263 16.69 -15.36 5.60
CA LYS A 263 16.92 -15.82 6.98
C LYS A 263 18.30 -15.46 7.52
N TYR A 264 19.32 -15.45 6.66
CA TYR A 264 20.73 -15.38 7.04
C TYR A 264 21.42 -14.12 6.49
N SER A 265 20.70 -13.13 5.94
CA SER A 265 21.29 -11.85 5.51
C SER A 265 20.55 -10.65 6.09
N SER A 266 21.28 -9.77 6.77
CA SER A 266 20.82 -8.43 7.17
C SER A 266 20.64 -7.49 5.97
N SER A 267 21.28 -7.80 4.84
CA SER A 267 21.15 -7.01 3.61
C SER A 267 19.87 -7.32 2.84
N TRP A 268 19.15 -8.40 3.19
CA TRP A 268 17.97 -8.86 2.45
C TRP A 268 16.90 -7.78 2.22
N PRO A 269 16.49 -6.94 3.19
CA PRO A 269 15.46 -5.92 2.94
C PRO A 269 15.83 -4.93 1.83
N VAL A 270 17.13 -4.65 1.67
CA VAL A 270 17.64 -3.79 0.59
C VAL A 270 17.65 -4.55 -0.74
N LEU A 271 18.06 -5.82 -0.72
CA LEU A 271 18.06 -6.69 -1.92
C LEU A 271 16.63 -6.91 -2.45
N GLU A 272 15.67 -7.12 -1.55
CA GLU A 272 14.24 -7.27 -1.85
C GLU A 272 13.70 -6.01 -2.55
N ASP A 273 13.92 -4.82 -1.98
CA ASP A 273 13.50 -3.53 -2.60
C ASP A 273 14.12 -3.31 -3.99
N ILE A 274 15.38 -3.69 -4.17
CA ILE A 274 16.09 -3.53 -5.44
C ILE A 274 15.56 -4.49 -6.50
N LEU A 275 15.32 -5.75 -6.13
CA LEU A 275 14.81 -6.77 -7.04
C LEU A 275 13.35 -6.46 -7.42
N GLU A 276 12.51 -6.05 -6.48
CA GLU A 276 11.18 -5.50 -6.76
C GLU A 276 11.26 -4.33 -7.77
N GLY A 277 12.25 -3.46 -7.61
CA GLY A 277 12.55 -2.37 -8.55
C GLY A 277 13.02 -2.84 -9.94
N ALA A 278 13.65 -4.01 -10.07
CA ALA A 278 14.04 -4.58 -11.36
C ALA A 278 12.84 -5.23 -12.08
N TYR A 279 11.95 -5.87 -11.33
CA TYR A 279 10.69 -6.42 -11.87
C TYR A 279 9.71 -5.34 -12.34
N LEU A 280 9.85 -4.11 -11.84
CA LEU A 280 9.07 -2.97 -12.28
C LEU A 280 9.17 -2.71 -13.80
N HIS A 281 10.33 -3.00 -14.41
CA HIS A 281 10.57 -2.77 -15.84
C HIS A 281 9.56 -3.54 -16.70
N GLU A 282 9.40 -4.84 -16.43
CA GLU A 282 8.44 -5.71 -17.12
C GLU A 282 6.99 -5.24 -16.91
N GLN A 283 6.67 -4.81 -15.68
CA GLN A 283 5.32 -4.37 -15.30
C GLN A 283 4.93 -3.08 -16.00
N ILE A 284 5.82 -2.10 -16.03
CA ILE A 284 5.61 -0.84 -16.75
C ILE A 284 5.52 -1.10 -18.24
N LEU A 285 6.37 -1.96 -18.82
CA LEU A 285 6.30 -2.30 -20.23
C LEU A 285 4.95 -2.93 -20.60
N ASN A 286 4.50 -3.91 -19.82
CA ASN A 286 3.22 -4.58 -20.05
C ASN A 286 2.05 -3.59 -19.88
N TYR A 287 2.08 -2.75 -18.85
CA TYR A 287 1.07 -1.73 -18.61
C TYR A 287 0.96 -0.75 -19.79
N LEU A 288 2.09 -0.22 -20.27
CA LEU A 288 2.11 0.69 -21.42
C LEU A 288 1.66 -0.02 -22.70
N THR A 289 2.15 -1.23 -22.95
CA THR A 289 1.77 -2.04 -24.12
C THR A 289 0.26 -2.29 -24.14
N ASP A 290 -0.31 -2.76 -23.03
CA ASP A 290 -1.75 -3.01 -22.89
C ASP A 290 -2.59 -1.77 -23.19
N ILE A 291 -2.16 -0.59 -22.71
CA ILE A 291 -2.86 0.67 -22.99
C ILE A 291 -2.83 0.95 -24.49
N PHE A 292 -1.65 0.92 -25.12
CA PHE A 292 -1.49 1.29 -26.52
C PHE A 292 -2.10 0.27 -27.50
N GLU A 293 -2.16 -1.01 -27.14
CA GLU A 293 -2.80 -2.06 -27.94
C GLU A 293 -4.34 -2.10 -27.80
N LYS A 294 -4.90 -1.63 -26.67
CA LYS A 294 -6.35 -1.55 -26.48
C LYS A 294 -6.99 -0.75 -27.61
N LYS A 295 -7.99 -1.35 -28.27
CA LYS A 295 -8.75 -0.68 -29.32
C LYS A 295 -9.66 0.39 -28.69
N GLY A 296 -9.79 1.53 -29.35
CA GLY A 296 -10.70 2.60 -28.93
C GLY A 296 -12.17 2.18 -29.03
N SER A 297 -13.07 3.04 -28.56
CA SER A 297 -14.52 2.77 -28.56
C SER A 297 -15.03 2.40 -29.97
N THR A 298 -15.90 1.39 -30.02
CA THR A 298 -16.62 0.97 -31.24
C THR A 298 -17.93 1.74 -31.43
N GLU A 299 -18.32 2.58 -30.48
CA GLU A 299 -19.55 3.37 -30.52
C GLU A 299 -19.52 4.39 -31.65
N SER A 300 -20.71 4.81 -32.06
CA SER A 300 -20.83 5.90 -33.01
C SER A 300 -20.37 7.23 -32.37
N VAL A 301 -19.89 8.15 -33.21
CA VAL A 301 -19.51 9.52 -32.78
C VAL A 301 -20.63 10.22 -32.00
N LYS A 302 -21.90 9.92 -32.32
CA LYS A 302 -23.04 10.51 -31.63
C LYS A 302 -23.19 9.99 -30.20
N GLU A 303 -23.08 8.67 -30.03
CA GLU A 303 -23.17 8.04 -28.70
C GLU A 303 -22.04 8.54 -27.78
N GLN A 304 -20.79 8.56 -28.27
CA GLN A 304 -19.67 9.10 -27.49
C GLN A 304 -19.84 10.59 -27.13
N LEU A 305 -20.42 11.39 -28.02
CA LEU A 305 -20.72 12.80 -27.71
C LEU A 305 -21.89 12.95 -26.72
N ASP A 306 -22.88 12.06 -26.80
CA ASP A 306 -24.02 12.05 -25.88
C ASP A 306 -23.57 11.65 -24.47
N ASP A 307 -22.65 10.69 -24.32
CA ASP A 307 -22.07 10.32 -23.03
C ASP A 307 -21.26 11.48 -22.42
N ILE A 308 -20.42 12.12 -23.23
CA ILE A 308 -19.66 13.31 -22.80
C ILE A 308 -20.59 14.47 -22.41
N LEU A 309 -21.66 14.68 -23.17
CA LEU A 309 -22.68 15.69 -22.87
C LEU A 309 -23.44 15.35 -21.57
N ASP A 310 -23.74 14.07 -21.35
CA ASP A 310 -24.39 13.61 -20.13
C ASP A 310 -23.48 13.82 -18.93
N THR A 311 -22.18 13.52 -19.03
CA THR A 311 -21.19 13.85 -17.99
C THR A 311 -21.16 15.36 -17.70
N LEU A 312 -21.03 16.21 -18.73
CA LEU A 312 -21.01 17.68 -18.55
C LEU A 312 -22.25 18.20 -17.80
N VAL A 313 -23.40 17.62 -18.12
CA VAL A 313 -24.70 18.07 -17.63
C VAL A 313 -24.99 17.47 -16.26
N THR A 314 -24.64 16.22 -16.01
CA THR A 314 -24.92 15.50 -14.76
C THR A 314 -23.91 15.74 -13.65
N ASP A 315 -22.67 16.07 -14.00
CA ASP A 315 -21.62 16.39 -13.03
C ASP A 315 -22.05 17.49 -12.07
N PHE A 316 -21.71 17.29 -10.80
CA PHE A 316 -22.11 18.20 -9.73
C PHE A 316 -21.56 19.60 -9.96
N ASP A 317 -22.45 20.60 -9.91
CA ASP A 317 -22.02 21.99 -9.92
C ASP A 317 -21.30 22.34 -8.61
N ASN A 318 -20.45 23.37 -8.64
CA ASN A 318 -19.66 23.81 -7.49
C ASN A 318 -20.49 24.04 -6.21
N GLU A 319 -21.75 24.44 -6.38
CA GLU A 319 -22.71 24.68 -5.30
C GLU A 319 -23.20 23.39 -4.61
N GLU A 320 -23.18 22.26 -5.31
CA GLU A 320 -23.57 20.94 -4.79
C GLU A 320 -22.42 20.24 -4.05
N LEU A 321 -21.16 20.51 -4.46
CA LEU A 321 -19.99 19.73 -4.04
C LEU A 321 -19.83 19.61 -2.52
N ALA A 322 -20.11 20.66 -1.77
CA ALA A 322 -19.99 20.64 -0.32
C ALA A 322 -20.92 19.60 0.31
N LEU A 323 -22.18 19.52 -0.15
CA LEU A 323 -23.15 18.54 0.32
C LEU A 323 -22.84 17.14 -0.22
N ARG A 324 -22.35 17.01 -1.45
CA ARG A 324 -21.94 15.73 -2.04
C ARG A 324 -20.73 15.11 -1.33
N LYS A 325 -19.77 15.93 -0.93
CA LYS A 325 -18.61 15.52 -0.12
C LYS A 325 -19.05 14.97 1.24
N GLN A 326 -19.99 15.67 1.89
CA GLN A 326 -20.57 15.20 3.15
C GLN A 326 -21.38 13.92 2.97
N GLU A 327 -22.20 13.83 1.92
CA GLU A 327 -22.97 12.63 1.59
C GLU A 327 -22.06 11.42 1.42
N LYS A 328 -20.99 11.55 0.62
CA LYS A 328 -20.04 10.46 0.36
C LYS A 328 -19.30 10.03 1.62
N PHE A 329 -18.87 10.96 2.47
CA PHE A 329 -18.24 10.62 3.74
C PHE A 329 -19.18 9.85 4.67
N GLU A 330 -20.41 10.33 4.87
CA GLU A 330 -21.39 9.63 5.71
C GLU A 330 -21.77 8.27 5.10
N GLN A 331 -21.76 8.12 3.77
CA GLN A 331 -21.92 6.83 3.10
C GLN A 331 -20.78 5.87 3.43
N PHE A 332 -19.51 6.31 3.40
CA PHE A 332 -18.39 5.46 3.83
C PHE A 332 -18.49 5.02 5.29
N VAL A 333 -18.95 5.91 6.17
CA VAL A 333 -19.19 5.54 7.58
C VAL A 333 -20.26 4.46 7.69
N VAL A 334 -21.31 4.50 6.88
CA VAL A 334 -22.31 3.44 6.80
C VAL A 334 -21.71 2.14 6.24
N ASP A 335 -20.97 2.22 5.13
CA ASP A 335 -20.37 1.08 4.44
C ASP A 335 -19.35 0.33 5.32
N PHE A 336 -18.64 1.07 6.20
CA PHE A 336 -17.69 0.51 7.16
C PHE A 336 -18.28 0.25 8.55
N GLY A 337 -19.61 0.22 8.68
CA GLY A 337 -20.30 -0.18 9.92
C GLY A 337 -20.03 0.75 11.11
N GLY A 338 -19.84 2.05 10.86
CA GLY A 338 -19.55 3.06 11.87
C GLY A 338 -18.07 3.27 12.19
N ASP A 339 -17.16 2.64 11.43
CA ASP A 339 -15.71 2.86 11.57
C ASP A 339 -15.27 4.18 10.91
N ASP A 340 -15.28 5.25 11.72
CA ASP A 340 -14.98 6.62 11.28
C ASP A 340 -13.53 6.77 10.79
N ASN A 341 -12.57 6.06 11.41
CA ASN A 341 -11.16 6.10 11.02
C ASN A 341 -10.97 5.53 9.61
N ARG A 342 -11.60 4.38 9.33
CA ARG A 342 -11.55 3.76 8.01
C ARG A 342 -12.27 4.61 6.96
N ALA A 343 -13.39 5.25 7.35
CA ALA A 343 -14.09 6.19 6.48
C ALA A 343 -13.23 7.41 6.14
N HIS A 344 -12.51 7.97 7.11
CA HIS A 344 -11.56 9.07 6.88
C HIS A 344 -10.43 8.67 5.92
N GLN A 345 -9.80 7.52 6.12
CA GLN A 345 -8.75 7.03 5.23
C GLN A 345 -9.23 6.87 3.78
N ASN A 346 -10.44 6.33 3.57
CA ASN A 346 -11.01 6.19 2.24
C ASN A 346 -11.45 7.55 1.67
N MET A 347 -11.93 8.45 2.52
CA MET A 347 -12.29 9.80 2.11
C MET A 347 -11.06 10.59 1.68
N ASP A 348 -9.91 10.46 2.35
CA ASP A 348 -8.68 11.17 1.97
C ASP A 348 -8.20 10.77 0.57
N ILE A 349 -8.40 9.50 0.18
CA ILE A 349 -8.16 9.03 -1.20
C ILE A 349 -9.19 9.66 -2.15
N GLU A 350 -10.48 9.60 -1.81
CA GLU A 350 -11.57 10.11 -2.65
C GLU A 350 -11.63 11.65 -2.72
N VAL A 351 -11.05 12.38 -1.75
CA VAL A 351 -11.02 13.85 -1.72
C VAL A 351 -10.28 14.40 -2.94
N THR A 352 -9.24 13.72 -3.41
CA THR A 352 -8.55 14.05 -4.68
C THR A 352 -9.47 13.86 -5.89
N ALA A 353 -10.44 12.95 -5.79
CA ALA A 353 -11.55 12.78 -6.72
C ALA A 353 -12.72 13.75 -6.45
N PHE A 354 -12.63 14.67 -5.48
CA PHE A 354 -13.49 15.87 -5.33
C PHE A 354 -12.76 17.21 -5.52
N GLU A 355 -11.42 17.22 -5.63
CA GLU A 355 -10.65 18.41 -5.99
C GLU A 355 -11.10 18.93 -7.37
N THR A 356 -11.60 20.16 -7.37
CA THR A 356 -12.28 20.77 -8.51
C THR A 356 -11.31 21.36 -9.52
N HIS A 357 -10.17 21.83 -9.07
CA HIS A 357 -9.22 22.51 -9.94
C HIS A 357 -7.85 21.89 -9.81
N LYS A 358 -7.27 21.60 -10.96
CA LYS A 358 -5.95 20.99 -11.09
C LYS A 358 -5.19 21.76 -12.16
N ASP A 359 -3.88 21.78 -12.07
CA ASP A 359 -3.08 22.22 -13.21
C ASP A 359 -3.21 21.23 -14.37
N PHE A 360 -2.93 21.70 -15.58
CA PHE A 360 -3.09 20.88 -16.78
C PHE A 360 -2.26 19.60 -16.74
N THR A 361 -1.09 19.61 -16.10
CA THR A 361 -0.20 18.45 -16.04
C THR A 361 -0.64 17.38 -15.04
N GLN A 362 -1.27 17.79 -13.95
CA GLN A 362 -1.94 16.87 -13.03
C GLN A 362 -3.13 16.20 -13.72
N LEU A 363 -3.88 16.93 -14.55
CA LEU A 363 -4.95 16.34 -15.36
C LEU A 363 -4.43 15.29 -16.34
N LEU A 364 -3.30 15.56 -17.01
CA LEU A 364 -2.66 14.57 -17.89
C LEU A 364 -2.18 13.34 -17.12
N THR A 365 -1.58 13.54 -15.95
CA THR A 365 -1.10 12.45 -15.09
C THR A 365 -2.25 11.58 -14.59
N ASP A 366 -3.33 12.19 -14.11
CA ASP A 366 -4.52 11.47 -13.65
C ASP A 366 -5.18 10.71 -14.80
N ALA A 367 -5.32 11.33 -15.98
CA ALA A 367 -5.89 10.69 -17.17
C ALA A 367 -5.06 9.50 -17.65
N ALA A 368 -3.73 9.58 -17.52
CA ALA A 368 -2.81 8.52 -17.91
C ALA A 368 -2.79 7.36 -16.90
N MET A 369 -2.65 7.66 -15.61
CA MET A 369 -2.33 6.68 -14.57
C MET A 369 -3.54 6.20 -13.77
N LYS A 370 -4.62 7.00 -13.70
CA LYS A 370 -5.85 6.70 -12.95
C LYS A 370 -7.12 6.89 -13.79
N PRO A 371 -7.21 6.28 -15.00
CA PRO A 371 -8.29 6.53 -15.95
C PRO A 371 -9.69 6.24 -15.39
N GLU A 372 -9.81 5.31 -14.45
CA GLU A 372 -11.09 4.97 -13.80
C GLU A 372 -11.61 6.10 -12.92
N SER A 373 -10.72 6.76 -12.16
CA SER A 373 -11.08 7.87 -11.27
C SER A 373 -11.31 9.18 -12.02
N SER A 374 -10.65 9.35 -13.17
CA SER A 374 -10.76 10.53 -14.02
C SER A 374 -11.78 10.38 -15.15
N HIS A 375 -12.53 9.26 -15.18
CA HIS A 375 -13.46 8.89 -16.26
C HIS A 375 -12.87 9.09 -17.67
N SER A 376 -11.56 8.85 -17.81
CA SER A 376 -10.84 9.14 -19.05
C SER A 376 -10.96 7.98 -20.03
N SER A 377 -11.34 8.29 -21.27
CA SER A 377 -11.38 7.27 -22.33
C SER A 377 -9.99 6.70 -22.64
N ILE A 378 -9.95 5.53 -23.28
CA ILE A 378 -8.70 4.93 -23.75
C ILE A 378 -7.95 5.88 -24.71
N SER A 379 -8.67 6.63 -25.55
CA SER A 379 -8.06 7.63 -26.43
C SER A 379 -7.38 8.74 -25.63
N THR A 380 -8.07 9.25 -24.60
CA THR A 380 -7.55 10.28 -23.69
C THR A 380 -6.32 9.79 -22.96
N GLN A 381 -6.36 8.57 -22.44
CA GLN A 381 -5.25 7.95 -21.72
C GLN A 381 -4.00 7.85 -22.60
N LYS A 382 -4.14 7.38 -23.85
CA LYS A 382 -3.04 7.32 -24.82
C LYS A 382 -2.47 8.70 -25.13
N PHE A 383 -3.35 9.67 -25.35
CA PHE A 383 -2.95 11.03 -25.67
C PHE A 383 -2.22 11.70 -24.52
N ALA A 384 -2.71 11.52 -23.28
CA ALA A 384 -2.09 12.08 -22.09
C ALA A 384 -0.70 11.49 -21.80
N LEU A 385 -0.55 10.16 -21.97
CA LEU A 385 0.77 9.50 -21.91
C LEU A 385 1.72 10.01 -23.00
N ALA A 386 1.21 10.21 -24.21
CA ALA A 386 2.04 10.70 -25.30
C ALA A 386 2.51 12.15 -25.09
N LEU A 387 1.63 13.04 -24.60
CA LEU A 387 2.01 14.40 -24.23
C LEU A 387 3.02 14.44 -23.07
N SER A 388 2.90 13.52 -22.11
CA SER A 388 3.75 13.47 -20.92
C SER A 388 5.04 12.66 -21.12
N ARG A 389 5.28 12.13 -22.33
CA ARG A 389 6.35 11.15 -22.61
C ARG A 389 7.71 11.56 -22.04
N ASP A 390 8.11 12.82 -22.22
CA ASP A 390 9.43 13.28 -21.81
C ASP A 390 9.57 13.28 -20.28
N TRP A 391 8.55 13.69 -19.54
CA TRP A 391 8.54 13.60 -18.08
C TRP A 391 8.45 12.15 -17.59
N VAL A 392 7.65 11.29 -18.24
CA VAL A 392 7.60 9.85 -17.92
C VAL A 392 8.98 9.22 -18.12
N THR A 393 9.67 9.55 -19.21
CA THR A 393 11.01 9.04 -19.54
C THR A 393 12.04 9.50 -18.50
N ASN A 394 12.01 10.78 -18.12
CA ASN A 394 12.88 11.32 -17.08
C ASN A 394 12.63 10.68 -15.71
N ALA A 395 11.35 10.58 -15.31
CA ALA A 395 10.96 9.95 -14.06
C ALA A 395 11.32 8.47 -14.00
N TYR A 396 11.15 7.74 -15.11
CA TYR A 396 11.54 6.34 -15.22
C TYR A 396 13.05 6.15 -15.13
N ASN A 397 13.83 7.01 -15.80
CA ASN A 397 15.28 7.02 -15.69
C ASN A 397 15.74 7.31 -14.25
N ASP A 398 15.10 8.26 -13.56
CA ASP A 398 15.42 8.59 -12.16
C ASP A 398 15.08 7.43 -11.20
N VAL A 399 13.92 6.79 -11.36
CA VAL A 399 13.56 5.59 -10.58
C VAL A 399 14.57 4.46 -10.81
N THR A 400 14.94 4.22 -12.07
CA THR A 400 15.91 3.19 -12.44
C THR A 400 17.30 3.49 -11.88
N ALA A 401 17.76 4.74 -11.99
CA ALA A 401 19.05 5.18 -11.45
C ALA A 401 19.08 5.07 -9.91
N LYS A 402 18.03 5.53 -9.22
CA LYS A 402 17.87 5.39 -7.77
C LYS A 402 17.89 3.92 -7.35
N ASN A 403 17.27 3.03 -8.12
CA ASN A 403 17.30 1.59 -7.84
C ASN A 403 18.72 1.02 -7.96
N ARG A 404 19.42 1.35 -9.05
CA ARG A 404 20.81 0.93 -9.31
C ARG A 404 21.80 1.45 -8.26
N MET A 405 21.58 2.65 -7.74
CA MET A 405 22.44 3.23 -6.69
C MET A 405 22.33 2.51 -5.34
N LYS A 406 21.23 1.80 -5.08
CA LYS A 406 21.05 1.05 -3.82
C LYS A 406 21.81 -0.29 -3.80
N ILE A 407 22.27 -0.79 -4.96
CA ILE A 407 22.91 -2.10 -5.08
C ILE A 407 24.14 -2.17 -4.18
N PRO A 408 24.12 -3.02 -3.14
CA PRO A 408 25.27 -3.16 -2.28
C PRO A 408 26.41 -3.85 -3.03
N TYR A 409 27.62 -3.34 -2.84
CA TYR A 409 28.83 -3.98 -3.37
C TYR A 409 29.03 -5.37 -2.72
N GLU A 410 28.82 -5.46 -1.41
CA GLU A 410 28.93 -6.67 -0.61
C GLU A 410 27.59 -7.04 0.04
N ILE A 411 27.24 -8.32 0.04
CA ILE A 411 26.07 -8.87 0.71
C ILE A 411 26.52 -9.59 1.98
N GLU A 412 25.87 -9.26 3.10
CA GLU A 412 26.19 -9.83 4.41
C GLU A 412 25.62 -11.25 4.56
N ILE A 413 26.39 -12.14 5.19
CA ILE A 413 26.06 -13.54 5.50
C ILE A 413 26.23 -13.73 7.00
N ASN A 414 25.12 -14.04 7.68
CA ASN A 414 24.99 -14.15 9.12
C ASN A 414 24.45 -15.55 9.48
N VAL A 415 25.34 -16.43 9.95
CA VAL A 415 25.00 -17.80 10.35
C VAL A 415 25.42 -18.01 11.81
N ASP A 416 24.45 -18.12 12.71
CA ASP A 416 24.65 -18.18 14.17
C ASP A 416 25.48 -17.00 14.71
N THR A 417 26.76 -17.24 15.01
CA THR A 417 27.75 -16.28 15.53
C THR A 417 28.74 -15.81 14.45
N PHE A 418 28.66 -16.37 13.24
CA PHE A 418 29.50 -16.04 12.11
C PHE A 418 28.84 -14.95 11.27
N ASN A 419 29.53 -13.83 11.09
CA ASN A 419 29.10 -12.74 10.21
C ASN A 419 30.25 -12.41 9.27
N ASP A 420 30.03 -12.55 7.97
CA ASP A 420 31.00 -12.20 6.93
C ASP A 420 30.25 -11.69 5.69
N LYS A 421 30.95 -11.45 4.60
CA LYS A 421 30.40 -10.81 3.40
C LYS A 421 30.83 -11.53 2.14
N SER A 422 30.00 -11.46 1.11
CA SER A 422 30.37 -11.90 -0.23
C SER A 422 29.96 -10.87 -1.26
N THR A 423 30.84 -10.64 -2.23
CA THR A 423 30.49 -9.85 -3.41
C THR A 423 29.67 -10.73 -4.35
N ASP A 424 30.23 -11.81 -4.88
CA ASP A 424 29.66 -12.57 -6.00
C ASP A 424 29.77 -14.10 -5.81
N GLY A 425 29.95 -14.56 -4.58
CA GLY A 425 30.09 -15.98 -4.27
C GLY A 425 31.48 -16.58 -4.49
N GLN A 426 32.42 -15.86 -5.12
CA GLN A 426 33.75 -16.43 -5.45
C GLN A 426 34.62 -16.72 -4.22
N ASN A 427 34.32 -16.11 -3.08
CA ASN A 427 35.05 -16.29 -1.82
C ASN A 427 34.56 -17.48 -0.99
N GLU A 428 33.82 -18.44 -1.57
CA GLU A 428 33.29 -19.62 -0.86
C GLU A 428 34.35 -20.35 -0.04
N ASN A 429 35.49 -20.69 -0.64
CA ASN A 429 36.55 -21.44 0.04
C ASN A 429 37.10 -20.68 1.25
N GLU A 430 37.30 -19.37 1.12
CA GLU A 430 37.79 -18.51 2.19
C GLU A 430 36.76 -18.40 3.32
N LEU A 431 35.48 -18.24 2.99
CA LEU A 431 34.39 -18.15 3.96
C LEU A 431 34.22 -19.44 4.76
N ILE A 432 34.29 -20.60 4.09
CA ILE A 432 34.22 -21.91 4.74
C ILE A 432 35.43 -22.14 5.66
N GLU A 433 36.63 -21.72 5.24
CA GLU A 433 37.83 -21.83 6.07
C GLU A 433 37.75 -20.95 7.33
N LYS A 434 37.28 -19.70 7.19
CA LYS A 434 37.04 -18.79 8.32
C LYS A 434 35.97 -19.32 9.27
N PHE A 435 34.85 -19.81 8.73
CA PHE A 435 33.77 -20.41 9.51
C PHE A 435 34.28 -21.62 10.31
N ASN A 436 35.01 -22.53 9.65
CA ASN A 436 35.59 -23.69 10.31
C ASN A 436 36.58 -23.31 11.42
N SER A 437 37.43 -22.31 11.18
CA SER A 437 38.36 -21.80 12.18
C SER A 437 37.65 -21.21 13.41
N GLN A 438 36.53 -20.50 13.20
CA GLN A 438 35.72 -19.96 14.29
C GLN A 438 35.03 -21.08 15.08
N ILE A 439 34.46 -22.08 14.39
CA ILE A 439 33.85 -23.25 15.02
C ILE A 439 34.89 -24.03 15.85
N ASP A 440 36.10 -24.21 15.34
CA ASP A 440 37.19 -24.87 16.08
C ASP A 440 37.56 -24.08 17.34
N SER A 441 37.68 -22.75 17.26
CA SER A 441 37.93 -21.90 18.42
C SER A 441 36.79 -21.95 19.46
N GLU A 442 35.53 -21.92 19.02
CA GLU A 442 34.36 -22.04 19.92
C GLU A 442 34.31 -23.41 20.59
N LYS A 443 34.62 -24.47 19.84
CA LYS A 443 34.71 -25.86 20.33
C LYS A 443 35.80 -26.00 21.38
N GLU A 444 37.00 -25.48 21.14
CA GLU A 444 38.10 -25.49 22.11
C GLU A 444 37.75 -24.73 23.39
N GLN A 445 37.13 -23.55 23.26
CA GLN A 445 36.68 -22.76 24.41
C GLN A 445 35.63 -23.51 25.24
N THR A 446 34.64 -24.13 24.59
CA THR A 446 33.59 -24.91 25.28
C THR A 446 34.15 -26.18 25.92
N LEU A 447 35.07 -26.89 25.25
CA LEU A 447 35.75 -28.06 25.81
C LEU A 447 36.66 -27.70 26.99
N SER A 448 37.20 -26.48 27.04
CA SER A 448 38.02 -26.02 28.18
C SER A 448 37.23 -25.89 29.50
N ASN A 449 35.91 -25.77 29.43
CA ASN A 449 35.04 -25.79 30.61
C ASN A 449 34.83 -27.20 31.19
N TYR A 450 35.23 -28.25 30.47
CA TYR A 450 35.09 -29.67 30.84
C TYR A 450 36.43 -30.34 31.17
N PHE A 451 37.41 -29.58 31.70
CA PHE A 451 38.59 -30.18 32.31
C PHE A 451 38.26 -30.75 33.70
N PRO A 452 38.81 -31.93 34.07
CA PRO A 452 38.66 -32.46 35.41
C PRO A 452 39.21 -31.43 36.42
N SER A 453 38.35 -31.05 37.37
CA SER A 453 38.75 -30.14 38.44
C SER A 453 39.93 -30.75 39.21
N LEU A 454 40.81 -29.93 39.79
CA LEU A 454 41.83 -30.39 40.75
C LEU A 454 41.21 -31.29 41.85
N PHE A 455 39.93 -31.11 42.13
CA PHE A 455 39.12 -31.91 43.05
C PHE A 455 38.89 -33.36 42.58
N ASP A 456 38.80 -33.62 41.27
CA ASP A 456 38.61 -34.98 40.75
C ASP A 456 39.90 -35.81 40.86
N LYS A 457 41.07 -35.19 40.63
CA LYS A 457 42.37 -35.83 40.93
C LYS A 457 42.53 -36.10 42.42
N PHE A 458 42.04 -35.19 43.27
CA PHE A 458 42.05 -35.37 44.73
C PHE A 458 41.13 -36.51 45.19
N LEU A 459 39.98 -36.73 44.55
CA LEU A 459 39.09 -37.87 44.84
C LEU A 459 39.74 -39.22 44.56
N LEU A 460 40.53 -39.34 43.48
CA LEU A 460 41.24 -40.57 43.12
C LEU A 460 42.39 -40.86 44.09
N TYR A 461 43.32 -39.91 44.27
CA TYR A 461 44.48 -40.11 45.15
C TYR A 461 44.08 -40.13 46.63
N GLY A 462 43.09 -39.32 47.03
CA GLY A 462 42.52 -39.32 48.37
C GLY A 462 41.74 -40.59 48.69
N GLY A 463 40.94 -41.10 47.74
CA GLY A 463 40.22 -42.37 47.89
C GLY A 463 41.17 -43.57 48.04
N ILE A 464 42.25 -43.61 47.25
CA ILE A 464 43.31 -44.63 47.37
C ILE A 464 44.02 -44.52 48.72
N ALA A 465 44.41 -43.30 49.14
CA ALA A 465 45.09 -43.09 50.42
C ALA A 465 44.23 -43.49 51.63
N ILE A 466 42.95 -43.12 51.63
CA ILE A 466 42.00 -43.48 52.69
C ILE A 466 41.74 -45.00 52.71
N GLY A 467 41.66 -45.64 51.55
CA GLY A 467 41.56 -47.10 51.44
C GLY A 467 42.78 -47.83 52.01
N VAL A 468 43.99 -47.32 51.75
CA VAL A 468 45.26 -47.87 52.28
C VAL A 468 45.39 -47.65 53.79
N ILE A 469 44.97 -46.49 54.30
CA ILE A 469 44.93 -46.22 55.74
C ILE A 469 43.89 -47.12 56.44
N GLY A 470 42.74 -47.37 55.81
CA GLY A 470 41.74 -48.32 56.29
C GLY A 470 42.27 -49.74 56.41
N LEU A 471 43.06 -50.20 55.42
CA LEU A 471 43.74 -51.50 55.45
C LEU A 471 44.76 -51.62 56.59
N MET A 472 45.51 -50.55 56.91
CA MET A 472 46.43 -50.54 58.06
C MET A 472 45.70 -50.47 59.41
N MET A 473 44.55 -49.78 59.49
CA MET A 473 43.77 -49.65 60.73
C MET A 473 43.02 -50.93 61.15
N ILE A 474 42.86 -51.90 60.26
CA ILE A 474 42.26 -53.21 60.58
C ILE A 474 43.05 -53.95 61.68
N PHE A 475 44.37 -53.71 61.80
CA PHE A 475 45.21 -54.31 62.86
C PHE A 475 44.97 -53.70 64.26
N GLY A 476 44.31 -52.54 64.37
CA GLY A 476 44.01 -51.87 65.63
C GLY A 476 42.52 -51.82 65.99
N ASN A 477 41.64 -51.52 65.03
CA ASN A 477 40.19 -51.49 65.22
C ASN A 477 39.44 -51.79 63.90
N ILE A 478 38.89 -52.99 63.80
CA ILE A 478 38.27 -53.55 62.59
C ILE A 478 37.07 -52.71 62.09
N PHE A 479 36.26 -52.14 62.99
CA PHE A 479 35.08 -51.37 62.61
C PHE A 479 35.44 -50.07 61.89
N LEU A 480 36.46 -49.35 62.38
CA LEU A 480 36.93 -48.10 61.77
C LEU A 480 37.67 -48.35 60.44
N GLY A 481 38.42 -49.45 60.35
CA GLY A 481 39.09 -49.86 59.12
C GLY A 481 38.11 -50.16 57.96
N LEU A 482 37.00 -50.86 58.25
CA LEU A 482 35.97 -51.17 57.25
C LEU A 482 35.24 -49.92 56.73
N ILE A 483 34.92 -48.96 57.60
CA ILE A 483 34.27 -47.70 57.21
C ILE A 483 35.18 -46.89 56.27
N ALA A 484 36.48 -46.82 56.57
CA ALA A 484 37.45 -46.12 55.73
C ALA A 484 37.60 -46.77 54.34
N ILE A 485 37.58 -48.11 54.26
CA ILE A 485 37.63 -48.84 52.98
C ILE A 485 36.37 -48.57 52.15
N ILE A 486 35.18 -48.61 52.75
CA ILE A 486 33.92 -48.31 52.05
C ILE A 486 33.90 -46.86 51.55
N ALA A 487 34.35 -45.91 52.38
CA ALA A 487 34.48 -44.50 51.98
C ALA A 487 35.46 -44.33 50.79
N GLY A 488 36.59 -45.03 50.80
CA GLY A 488 37.55 -45.05 49.70
C GLY A 488 36.96 -45.62 48.40
N ILE A 489 36.22 -46.74 48.47
CA ILE A 489 35.56 -47.36 47.31
C ILE A 489 34.48 -46.44 46.73
N VAL A 490 33.66 -45.81 47.58
CA VAL A 490 32.62 -44.86 47.14
C VAL A 490 33.23 -43.64 46.45
N MET A 491 34.36 -43.11 46.95
CA MET A 491 35.07 -42.00 46.30
C MET A 491 35.63 -42.39 44.94
N VAL A 492 36.23 -43.59 44.80
CA VAL A 492 36.78 -44.07 43.53
C VAL A 492 35.66 -44.35 42.50
N LEU A 493 34.52 -44.91 42.93
CA LEU A 493 33.37 -45.14 42.05
C LEU A 493 32.73 -43.82 41.59
N LYS A 494 32.61 -42.83 42.48
CA LYS A 494 32.10 -41.49 42.14
C LYS A 494 33.03 -40.75 41.17
N HIS A 495 34.35 -40.92 41.32
CA HIS A 495 35.34 -40.40 40.37
C HIS A 495 35.19 -41.02 38.97
N LYS A 496 35.03 -42.35 38.89
CA LYS A 496 34.83 -43.05 37.61
C LYS A 496 33.55 -42.59 36.90
N SER A 497 32.45 -42.46 37.63
CA SER A 497 31.17 -41.97 37.09
C SER A 497 31.26 -40.50 36.61
N ASN A 498 31.97 -39.64 37.34
CA ASN A 498 32.22 -38.26 36.90
C ASN A 498 33.05 -38.20 35.62
N ILE A 499 34.09 -39.03 35.49
CA ILE A 499 34.91 -39.09 34.26
C ILE A 499 34.10 -39.62 33.08
N GLU A 500 33.31 -40.68 33.26
CA GLU A 500 32.43 -41.22 32.20
C GLU A 500 31.38 -40.19 31.75
N ASN A 501 30.82 -39.41 32.68
CA ASN A 501 29.90 -38.31 32.35
C ASN A 501 30.61 -37.16 31.61
N ILE A 502 31.83 -36.80 32.00
CA ILE A 502 32.64 -35.79 31.30
C ILE A 502 32.98 -36.27 29.89
N GLU A 503 33.40 -37.52 29.71
CA GLU A 503 33.73 -38.08 28.39
C GLU A 503 32.48 -38.17 27.49
N THR A 504 31.34 -38.59 28.05
CA THR A 504 30.07 -38.63 27.32
C THR A 504 29.60 -37.23 26.90
N ASN A 505 29.75 -36.23 27.78
CA ASN A 505 29.41 -34.85 27.45
C ASN A 505 30.39 -34.26 26.42
N ARG A 506 31.68 -34.58 26.48
CA ARG A 506 32.65 -34.18 25.45
C ARG A 506 32.31 -34.78 24.08
N LYS A 507 31.96 -36.07 24.00
CA LYS A 507 31.50 -36.70 22.75
C LYS A 507 30.23 -36.03 22.22
N LYS A 508 29.26 -35.72 23.08
CA LYS A 508 28.05 -34.97 22.68
C LYS A 508 28.38 -33.57 22.17
N ILE A 509 29.31 -32.86 22.80
CA ILE A 509 29.78 -31.54 22.37
C ILE A 509 30.48 -31.66 21.01
N GLU A 510 31.36 -32.64 20.84
CA GLU A 510 32.02 -32.91 19.55
C GLU A 510 30.98 -33.19 18.45
N GLU A 511 30.02 -34.09 18.67
CA GLU A 511 28.93 -34.37 17.73
C GLU A 511 28.07 -33.12 17.44
N GLN A 512 27.77 -32.29 18.44
CA GLN A 512 27.02 -31.05 18.26
C GLN A 512 27.78 -30.04 17.39
N TYR A 513 29.08 -29.85 17.63
CA TYR A 513 29.90 -28.94 16.83
C TYR A 513 30.17 -29.46 15.42
N GLU A 514 30.33 -30.78 15.21
CA GLU A 514 30.39 -31.36 13.86
C GLU A 514 29.06 -31.19 13.10
N ASN A 515 27.91 -31.39 13.76
CA ASN A 515 26.61 -31.12 13.15
C ASN A 515 26.41 -29.63 12.86
N LYS A 516 26.84 -28.73 13.77
CA LYS A 516 26.83 -27.27 13.55
C LYS A 516 27.70 -26.90 12.35
N ARG A 517 28.87 -27.53 12.21
CA ARG A 517 29.78 -27.34 11.09
C ARG A 517 29.15 -27.74 9.76
N VAL A 518 28.66 -28.97 9.65
CA VAL A 518 28.06 -29.48 8.41
C VAL A 518 26.84 -28.66 8.00
N ASN A 519 25.95 -28.33 8.94
CA ASN A 519 24.77 -27.52 8.66
C ASN A 519 25.16 -26.08 8.30
N GLY A 520 26.12 -25.48 9.00
CA GLY A 520 26.61 -24.13 8.74
C GLY A 520 27.29 -24.01 7.37
N GLU A 521 28.14 -24.97 6.99
CA GLU A 521 28.75 -25.02 5.66
C GLU A 521 27.68 -25.13 4.55
N GLN A 522 26.64 -25.94 4.75
CA GLN A 522 25.52 -26.05 3.81
C GLN A 522 24.75 -24.74 3.69
N ILE A 523 24.46 -24.06 4.81
CA ILE A 523 23.77 -22.77 4.83
C ILE A 523 24.61 -21.70 4.12
N ILE A 524 25.92 -21.63 4.40
CA ILE A 524 26.83 -20.67 3.76
C ILE A 524 26.84 -20.90 2.25
N ARG A 525 27.03 -22.15 1.79
CA ARG A 525 27.00 -22.49 0.36
C ARG A 525 25.66 -22.16 -0.29
N ALA A 526 24.55 -22.48 0.36
CA ALA A 526 23.21 -22.18 -0.15
C ALA A 526 22.98 -20.66 -0.24
N THR A 527 23.44 -19.90 0.75
CA THR A 527 23.35 -18.43 0.76
C THR A 527 24.23 -17.83 -0.34
N LEU A 528 25.43 -18.36 -0.57
CA LEU A 528 26.32 -17.92 -1.65
C LEU A 528 25.74 -18.23 -3.04
N ALA A 529 25.12 -19.40 -3.22
CA ALA A 529 24.40 -19.73 -4.44
C ALA A 529 23.26 -18.73 -4.70
N GLU A 530 22.47 -18.43 -3.67
CA GLU A 530 21.41 -17.42 -3.74
C GLU A 530 21.96 -16.00 -4.04
N ILE A 531 23.15 -15.63 -3.57
CA ILE A 531 23.81 -14.37 -3.92
C ILE A 531 24.14 -14.31 -5.42
N VAL A 532 24.64 -15.41 -5.98
CA VAL A 532 24.97 -15.52 -7.40
C VAL A 532 23.69 -15.44 -8.24
N ASP A 533 22.68 -16.23 -7.87
CA ASP A 533 21.38 -16.26 -8.53
C ASP A 533 20.73 -14.87 -8.53
N PHE A 534 20.74 -14.19 -7.37
CA PHE A 534 20.24 -12.82 -7.24
C PHE A 534 20.92 -11.85 -8.20
N ARG A 535 22.26 -11.89 -8.31
CA ARG A 535 22.99 -10.97 -9.19
C ARG A 535 22.72 -11.23 -10.66
N ILE A 536 22.61 -12.50 -11.05
CA ILE A 536 22.27 -12.89 -12.43
C ILE A 536 20.85 -12.41 -12.74
N GLU A 537 19.88 -12.76 -11.89
CA GLU A 537 18.48 -12.39 -12.08
C GLU A 537 18.30 -10.87 -12.12
N PHE A 538 18.93 -10.14 -11.19
CA PHE A 538 18.89 -8.69 -11.18
C PHE A 538 19.46 -8.11 -12.48
N ALA A 539 20.62 -8.59 -12.96
CA ALA A 539 21.23 -8.09 -14.19
C ALA A 539 20.36 -8.37 -15.43
N GLU A 540 19.75 -9.56 -15.50
CA GLU A 540 18.82 -9.93 -16.57
C GLU A 540 17.58 -9.06 -16.58
N LYS A 541 16.96 -8.87 -15.40
CA LYS A 541 15.75 -8.04 -15.26
C LYS A 541 16.05 -6.55 -15.47
N ASP A 542 17.16 -6.03 -14.93
CA ASP A 542 17.55 -4.63 -15.11
C ASP A 542 17.87 -4.28 -16.57
N ALA A 543 18.36 -5.24 -17.37
CA ALA A 543 18.58 -5.05 -18.80
C ALA A 543 17.26 -4.77 -19.57
N GLU A 544 16.12 -5.20 -19.05
CA GLU A 544 14.81 -4.93 -19.65
C GLU A 544 14.41 -3.45 -19.59
N SER A 545 15.08 -2.64 -18.77
CA SER A 545 14.87 -1.19 -18.75
C SER A 545 15.04 -0.53 -20.13
N THR A 546 15.93 -1.07 -20.95
CA THR A 546 16.13 -0.61 -22.33
C THR A 546 14.86 -0.78 -23.17
N LYS A 547 14.11 -1.88 -22.98
CA LYS A 547 12.88 -2.14 -23.73
C LYS A 547 11.81 -1.10 -23.40
N VAL A 548 11.73 -0.66 -22.15
CA VAL A 548 10.79 0.40 -21.72
C VAL A 548 11.17 1.74 -22.36
N LEU A 549 12.46 2.10 -22.35
CA LEU A 549 12.94 3.32 -22.99
C LEU A 549 12.71 3.31 -24.50
N ASP A 550 13.05 2.20 -25.17
CA ASP A 550 12.82 2.02 -26.61
C ASP A 550 11.34 2.14 -26.96
N PHE A 551 10.44 1.64 -26.09
CA PHE A 551 8.99 1.78 -26.27
C PHE A 551 8.56 3.24 -26.11
N LEU A 552 9.00 3.93 -25.06
CA LEU A 552 8.66 5.33 -24.81
C LEU A 552 9.13 6.25 -25.95
N GLU A 553 10.34 6.04 -26.49
CA GLU A 553 10.87 6.83 -27.61
C GLU A 553 10.04 6.71 -28.90
N GLN A 554 9.35 5.59 -29.10
CA GLN A 554 8.50 5.36 -30.28
C GLN A 554 7.17 6.13 -30.19
N ILE A 555 6.75 6.54 -28.99
CA ILE A 555 5.50 7.26 -28.77
C ILE A 555 5.62 8.69 -29.31
N ARG A 556 4.72 9.04 -30.23
CA ARG A 556 4.57 10.41 -30.75
C ARG A 556 3.16 10.95 -30.50
N PRO A 557 2.97 12.11 -29.85
CA PRO A 557 1.65 12.69 -29.58
C PRO A 557 0.73 12.75 -30.80
N GLU A 558 1.29 13.06 -31.98
CA GLU A 558 0.51 13.24 -33.21
C GLU A 558 -0.11 11.94 -33.74
N GLN A 559 0.41 10.77 -33.32
CA GLN A 559 -0.12 9.47 -33.71
C GLN A 559 -1.40 9.09 -32.95
N TYR A 560 -1.63 9.70 -31.79
CA TYR A 560 -2.72 9.33 -30.88
C TYR A 560 -3.90 10.30 -30.89
N VAL A 561 -3.86 11.31 -31.76
CA VAL A 561 -5.05 12.09 -32.12
C VAL A 561 -5.79 11.33 -33.21
N ASN A 562 -6.90 10.68 -32.86
CA ASN A 562 -7.69 9.91 -33.83
C ASN A 562 -8.22 10.83 -34.93
N LYS A 563 -7.66 10.71 -36.15
CA LYS A 563 -8.28 11.29 -37.35
C LYS A 563 -9.44 10.38 -37.74
N LEU A 564 -10.65 10.65 -37.24
CA LEU A 564 -11.85 9.98 -37.74
C LEU A 564 -11.89 10.11 -39.26
N ALA A 565 -11.84 8.96 -39.95
CA ALA A 565 -11.96 8.91 -41.40
C ALA A 565 -13.23 9.66 -41.79
N SER A 566 -13.09 10.65 -42.66
CA SER A 566 -14.20 11.44 -43.17
C SER A 566 -15.26 10.51 -43.74
N SER A 567 -16.32 10.24 -42.99
CA SER A 567 -17.54 9.62 -43.51
C SER A 567 -18.21 10.65 -44.43
N ASN A 568 -17.64 10.79 -45.62
CA ASN A 568 -18.23 11.51 -46.74
C ASN A 568 -19.37 10.64 -47.29
N ARG A 569 -20.45 10.48 -46.53
CA ARG A 569 -21.76 10.28 -47.14
C ARG A 569 -22.40 11.65 -47.32
N LYS A 570 -22.04 12.29 -48.44
CA LYS A 570 -22.90 13.29 -49.07
C LYS A 570 -24.19 12.56 -49.45
N ILE A 571 -25.23 12.66 -48.61
CA ILE A 571 -26.58 12.46 -49.10
C ILE A 571 -26.91 13.72 -49.88
N LYS A 572 -27.00 13.57 -51.21
CA LYS A 572 -27.52 14.61 -52.09
C LYS A 572 -29.05 14.58 -51.99
N ILE A 573 -29.59 15.74 -51.61
CA ILE A 573 -31.00 16.20 -51.66
C ILE A 573 -31.93 15.49 -50.67
#